data_AF-A0A937UGA9-F1
#
_entry.id   AF-A0A937UGA9-F1
#
_cell.length_a   1.000
_cell.length_b   1.000
_cell.length_c   1.000
_cell.angle_alpha   90.00
_cell.angle_beta   90.00
_cell.angle_gamma   90.00
#
_symmetry.space_group_name_H-M   'P 1'
#
loop_
_entity.id
_entity.type
_entity.pdbx_description
1 polymer ?
#
loop_
_entity_poly.entity_id
_entity_poly.type
_entity_poly.pdbx_seq_one_letter_code
_entity_poly.pdbx_strand_id
1 'polypeptide(L)' 'MLKVSISTVDGGLQEFNEPDSIIAKLSALRRDGHVGKELVHALFTDDWGPPPVGVRIRGKLEDGTCIDEYIPYE' A
#
# COMPACT_ATOMS: atom_id res chain seq x y z
N MET A 1 13.83 -1.36 1.54
CA MET A 1 12.97 -0.19 1.24
C MET A 1 12.01 -0.56 0.13
N LEU A 2 10.73 -0.24 0.31
CA LEU A 2 9.66 -0.60 -0.61
C LEU A 2 9.06 0.66 -1.23
N LYS A 3 8.79 0.60 -2.53
CA LYS A 3 8.10 1.64 -3.27
C LYS A 3 6.60 1.43 -3.18
N VAL A 4 5.89 2.43 -2.69
CA VAL A 4 4.44 2.49 -2.68
C VAL A 4 3.99 3.38 -3.84
N SER A 5 3.09 2.86 -4.66
CA SER A 5 2.48 3.57 -5.78
C SER A 5 0.97 3.61 -5.57
N ILE A 6 0.40 4.82 -5.50
CA ILE A 6 -1.03 5.06 -5.36
C ILE A 6 -1.55 5.62 -6.68
N SER A 7 -2.46 4.89 -7.32
CA SER A 7 -3.15 5.36 -8.53
C SER A 7 -4.48 5.98 -8.13
N THR A 8 -4.81 7.17 -8.64
CA THR A 8 -6.03 7.90 -8.31
C THR A 8 -7.04 7.90 -9.46
N VAL A 9 -8.31 8.17 -9.13
CA VAL A 9 -9.44 8.10 -10.09
C VAL A 9 -9.34 9.10 -11.24
N ASP A 10 -8.56 10.16 -11.08
CA ASP A 10 -8.28 11.18 -12.09
C ASP A 10 -7.09 10.83 -13.00
N GLY A 11 -6.50 9.65 -12.83
CA GLY A 11 -5.31 9.21 -13.55
C GLY A 11 -3.99 9.68 -12.93
N GLY A 12 -4.04 10.32 -11.76
CA GLY A 12 -2.86 10.67 -10.99
C GLY A 12 -2.10 9.45 -10.46
N LEU A 13 -0.80 9.64 -10.25
CA LEU A 13 0.09 8.66 -9.66
C LEU A 13 0.93 9.34 -8.59
N GLN A 14 0.83 8.84 -7.36
CA GLN A 14 1.65 9.27 -6.24
C GLN A 14 2.57 8.13 -5.83
N GLU A 15 3.85 8.44 -5.61
CA GLU A 15 4.84 7.43 -5.27
C GLU A 15 5.72 7.91 -4.12
N PHE A 16 5.94 7.03 -3.15
CA PHE A 16 6.81 7.27 -2.01
C PHE A 16 7.45 5.97 -1.54
N ASN A 17 8.42 6.07 -0.65
CA ASN A 17 9.14 4.92 -0.11
C ASN A 17 8.73 4.68 1.34
N GLU A 18 8.52 3.40 1.67
CA GLU A 18 8.24 2.93 3.01
C GLU A 18 9.33 1.94 3.46
N PRO A 19 9.58 1.83 4.77
CA PRO A 19 10.44 0.80 5.32
C PRO A 19 9.76 -0.58 5.21
N ASP A 20 10.58 -1.61 5.30
CA ASP A 20 10.16 -3.01 5.18
C ASP A 20 9.13 -3.43 6.23
N SER A 21 9.07 -2.72 7.37
CA SER A 21 8.09 -2.93 8.44
C SER A 21 6.64 -2.72 8.00
N ILE A 22 6.38 -2.02 6.89
CA ILE A 22 5.03 -1.86 6.32
C ILE A 22 4.41 -3.22 5.95
N ILE A 23 5.21 -4.21 5.58
CA ILE A 23 4.73 -5.56 5.22
C ILE A 23 4.24 -6.32 6.45
N ALA A 24 4.91 -6.17 7.59
CA ALA A 24 4.45 -6.73 8.84
C ALA A 24 3.10 -6.12 9.25
N LYS A 25 2.94 -4.79 9.10
CA LYS A 25 1.68 -4.08 9.34
C LYS A 25 0.57 -4.54 8.39
N LEU A 26 0.86 -4.66 7.09
CA LEU A 26 -0.07 -5.18 6.07
C LEU A 26 -0.56 -6.59 6.42
N SER A 27 0.37 -7.48 6.79
CA SER A 27 0.04 -8.85 7.16
C SER A 27 -0.84 -8.93 8.42
N ALA A 28 -0.54 -8.11 9.43
CA ALA A 28 -1.35 -8.02 10.64
C ALA A 28 -2.78 -7.54 10.34
N LEU A 29 -2.92 -6.42 9.61
CA LEU A 29 -4.23 -5.85 9.27
C LEU A 29 -5.09 -6.82 8.44
N ARG A 30 -4.49 -7.52 7.47
CA ARG A 30 -5.20 -8.56 6.70
C ARG A 30 -5.66 -9.72 7.59
N ARG A 31 -4.86 -10.12 8.58
CA ARG A 31 -5.22 -11.18 9.53
C ARG A 31 -6.37 -10.75 10.44
N ASP A 32 -6.43 -9.48 10.80
CA ASP A 32 -7.50 -8.88 11.58
C ASP A 32 -8.79 -8.65 10.76
N GLY A 33 -8.75 -8.94 9.45
CA GLY A 33 -9.89 -8.90 8.54
C GLY A 33 -10.04 -7.61 7.74
N HIS A 34 -9.09 -6.68 7.85
CA HIS A 34 -9.12 -5.44 7.05
C HIS A 34 -8.86 -5.73 5.57
N VAL A 35 -9.70 -5.17 4.71
CA VAL A 35 -9.63 -5.29 3.25
C VAL A 35 -9.98 -3.97 2.58
N GLY A 36 -9.69 -3.87 1.28
CA GLY A 36 -10.13 -2.75 0.44
C GLY A 36 -9.73 -1.39 0.99
N LYS A 37 -10.70 -0.47 0.99
CA LYS A 37 -10.57 0.87 1.56
C LYS A 37 -10.06 0.89 3.00
N GLU A 38 -10.62 0.08 3.90
CA GLU A 38 -10.26 0.09 5.33
C GLU A 38 -8.79 -0.28 5.54
N LEU A 39 -8.29 -1.25 4.77
CA LEU A 39 -6.89 -1.64 4.82
C LEU A 39 -5.96 -0.51 4.37
N VAL A 40 -6.32 0.19 3.30
CA VAL A 40 -5.54 1.31 2.78
C VAL A 40 -5.50 2.46 3.78
N HIS A 41 -6.64 2.81 4.40
CA HIS A 41 -6.75 3.84 5.45
C HIS A 41 -5.94 3.50 6.70
N ALA A 42 -5.92 2.22 7.08
CA ALA A 42 -5.12 1.76 8.21
C ALA A 42 -3.62 1.75 7.92
N LEU A 43 -3.23 1.50 6.66
CA LEU A 43 -1.83 1.44 6.23
C LEU A 43 -1.23 2.83 6.02
N PHE A 44 -1.92 3.68 5.27
CA PHE A 44 -1.45 4.96 4.78
C PHE A 44 -2.40 6.07 5.22
N THR A 45 -1.86 7.26 5.47
CA THR A 45 -2.68 8.43 5.78
C THR A 45 -3.43 8.91 4.54
N ASP A 46 -4.72 9.25 4.68
CA ASP A 46 -5.67 9.67 3.64
C ASP A 46 -5.34 10.94 2.82
N ASP A 47 -4.13 11.48 2.92
CA ASP A 47 -3.77 12.75 2.30
C ASP A 47 -3.34 12.59 0.83
N TRP A 48 -4.20 11.94 0.04
CA TRP A 48 -3.93 11.65 -1.37
C TRP A 48 -4.58 12.65 -2.33
N GLY A 49 -5.35 13.63 -1.83
CA GLY A 49 -6.15 14.52 -2.68
C GLY A 49 -7.33 13.78 -3.32
N PRO A 50 -7.28 13.38 -4.61
CA PRO A 50 -8.31 12.56 -5.22
C PRO A 50 -8.36 11.13 -4.63
N PRO A 51 -9.54 10.47 -4.62
CA PRO A 51 -9.65 9.08 -4.16
C PRO A 51 -8.72 8.13 -4.92
N PRO A 52 -8.03 7.21 -4.22
CA PRO A 52 -7.26 6.17 -4.87
C PRO A 52 -8.17 5.11 -5.50
N VAL A 53 -7.65 4.46 -6.54
CA VAL A 53 -8.23 3.26 -7.19
C VAL A 53 -7.60 2.00 -6.60
N GLY A 54 -6.35 2.12 -6.15
CA GLY A 54 -5.62 1.04 -5.52
C GLY A 54 -4.21 1.46 -5.14
N VAL A 55 -3.61 0.66 -4.28
CA VAL A 55 -2.24 0.85 -3.82
C VAL A 55 -1.41 -0.36 -4.18
N ARG A 56 -0.22 -0.11 -4.75
CA ARG A 56 0.75 -1.15 -5.08
C ARG A 56 2.01 -0.96 -4.26
N ILE A 57 2.47 -2.00 -3.59
CA ILE A 57 3.69 -2.01 -2.78
C ILE A 57 4.68 -2.96 -3.45
N ARG A 58 5.81 -2.43 -3.93
CA ARG A 58 6.83 -3.19 -4.66
C ARG A 58 8.22 -2.94 -4.12
N GLY A 59 9.05 -3.97 -4.10
CA GLY A 59 10.46 -3.80 -3.82
C GLY A 59 11.11 -5.10 -3.37
N LYS A 60 12.30 -4.96 -2.81
CA LYS A 60 13.08 -6.08 -2.25
C LYS A 60 13.33 -5.79 -0.77
N LEU A 61 12.98 -6.75 0.06
CA LEU A 61 13.24 -6.72 1.50
C LEU A 61 14.73 -6.95 1.78
N GLU A 62 15.17 -6.62 2.99
CA GLU A 62 16.55 -6.85 3.44
C GLU A 62 16.99 -8.31 3.39
N ASP A 63 16.08 -9.26 3.59
CA ASP A 63 16.34 -10.71 3.46
C ASP A 63 16.46 -11.19 2.00
N GLY A 64 16.23 -10.28 1.05
CA GLY A 64 16.26 -10.54 -0.38
C GLY A 64 14.93 -10.98 -1.00
N THR A 65 13.87 -11.08 -0.21
CA THR A 65 12.51 -11.40 -0.69
C THR A 65 11.98 -10.26 -1.56
N CYS A 66 11.45 -10.60 -2.74
CA CYS A 66 10.77 -9.65 -3.60
C CYS A 66 9.28 -9.56 -3.24
N ILE A 67 8.77 -8.34 -3.11
CA ILE A 67 7.38 -8.05 -2.82
C ILE A 67 6.75 -7.35 -4.02
N ASP A 68 5.54 -7.78 -4.38
CA ASP A 68 4.65 -7.13 -5.33
C ASP A 68 3.20 -7.33 -4.89
N GLU A 69 2.75 -6.48 -3.98
CA GLU A 69 1.42 -6.52 -3.40
C GLU A 69 0.54 -5.44 -4.04
N TYR A 70 -0.70 -5.81 -4.36
CA TYR A 70 -1.72 -4.88 -4.83
C TYR A 70 -2.93 -4.93 -3.88
N ILE A 71 -3.41 -3.75 -3.50
CA ILE A 71 -4.57 -3.57 -2.64
C ILE A 71 -5.58 -2.74 -3.43
N PRO A 72 -6.69 -3.33 -3.89
CA PRO A 72 -7.75 -2.57 -4.53
C PRO A 72 -8.39 -1.63 -3.50
N TYR A 73 -8.78 -0.43 -3.95
CA TYR A 73 -9.51 0.53 -3.12
C TYR A 73 -11.00 0.45 -3.46
N GLU A 74 -11.60 -0.68 -3.09
CA GLU A 74 -13.06 -0.95 -3.18
C GLU A 74 -13.73 -0.76 -1.82
#